data_AF-A0A2U1P647-F1
#
_entry.id   AF-A0A2U1P647-F1
#
_cell.length_a   1.000
_cell.length_b   1.000
_cell.length_c   1.000
_cell.angle_alpha   90.00
_cell.angle_beta   90.00
_cell.angle_gamma   90.00
#
_symmetry.space_group_name_H-M   'P 1'
#
loop_
_entity.id
_entity.type
_entity.pdbx_description
1 polymer ?
#
loop_
_entity_poly.entity_id
_entity_poly.type
_entity_poly.pdbx_seq_one_letter_code
_entity_poly.pdbx_strand_id
1 'polypeptide(L)'
;MMTDKSTYYQFYQAYYNQPSTWLRTVADTLSTHPPNEEYIGERQQTDTWSGDAEIVEAFYAFLAEIQRIEKETEKRNRDTSLKNRCGAGVVYHRNFLHQVPNSMSI
;
A
#
# COMPACT_ATOMS: atom_id res chain seq x y z
N MET A 1 -31.65 5.46 -7.89
CA MET A 1 -32.18 5.12 -6.54
C MET A 1 -33.04 3.88 -6.70
N MET A 2 -32.84 2.83 -5.93
CA MET A 2 -33.65 1.60 -6.00
C MET A 2 -35.08 1.92 -5.55
N THR A 3 -36.04 1.89 -6.46
CA THR A 3 -37.40 2.42 -6.26
C THR A 3 -38.41 1.40 -5.72
N ASP A 4 -38.04 0.13 -5.61
CA ASP A 4 -38.93 -0.94 -5.18
C ASP A 4 -38.41 -1.64 -3.90
N LYS A 5 -39.33 -1.85 -2.95
CA LYS A 5 -39.05 -2.48 -1.65
C LYS A 5 -38.54 -3.91 -1.84
N SER A 6 -39.05 -4.66 -2.82
CA SER A 6 -38.56 -6.02 -3.08
C SER A 6 -37.09 -5.98 -3.49
N THR A 7 -36.72 -5.09 -4.41
CA THR A 7 -35.32 -4.88 -4.83
C THR A 7 -34.41 -4.48 -3.66
N TYR A 8 -34.88 -3.62 -2.76
CA TYR A 8 -34.15 -3.27 -1.53
C TYR A 8 -33.92 -4.48 -0.61
N TYR A 9 -34.96 -5.29 -0.38
CA TYR A 9 -34.85 -6.49 0.45
C TYR A 9 -33.98 -7.56 -0.21
N GLN A 10 -34.06 -7.76 -1.52
CA GLN A 10 -33.21 -8.71 -2.25
C GLN A 10 -31.74 -8.31 -2.18
N PHE A 11 -31.41 -7.01 -2.32
CA PHE A 11 -30.05 -6.51 -2.14
C PHE A 11 -29.55 -6.73 -0.70
N TYR A 12 -30.38 -6.44 0.31
CA TYR A 12 -30.02 -6.66 1.72
C TYR A 12 -29.77 -8.13 2.03
N GLN A 13 -30.64 -9.03 1.55
CA GLN A 13 -30.47 -10.47 1.74
C GLN A 13 -29.22 -10.99 1.02
N ALA A 14 -28.94 -10.52 -0.20
CA ALA A 14 -27.73 -10.89 -0.93
C ALA A 14 -26.44 -10.37 -0.26
N TYR A 15 -26.48 -9.24 0.44
CA TYR A 15 -25.36 -8.70 1.22
C TYR A 15 -25.10 -9.49 2.50
N TYR A 16 -26.16 -9.80 3.26
CA TYR A 16 -26.06 -10.53 4.53
C TYR A 16 -25.83 -12.04 4.36
N ASN A 17 -26.23 -12.62 3.23
CA ASN A 17 -26.04 -14.03 2.94
C ASN A 17 -24.71 -14.35 2.24
N GLN A 18 -23.76 -13.40 2.14
CA GLN A 18 -22.39 -13.67 1.69
C GLN A 18 -21.67 -14.52 2.76
N PRO A 19 -21.37 -15.81 2.51
CA PRO A 19 -20.66 -16.61 3.49
C PRO A 19 -19.18 -16.45 3.24
N SER A 20 -18.47 -15.59 3.97
CA SER A 20 -17.01 -15.65 3.88
C SER A 20 -16.25 -14.94 4.99
N THR A 21 -16.49 -15.36 6.25
CA THR A 21 -15.51 -15.19 7.31
C THR A 21 -14.11 -15.57 6.82
N TRP A 22 -14.00 -16.62 6.01
CA TRP A 22 -12.75 -17.05 5.38
C TRP A 22 -12.19 -16.04 4.36
N LEU A 23 -12.99 -15.42 3.48
CA LEU A 23 -12.48 -14.39 2.54
C LEU A 23 -11.97 -13.19 3.32
N ARG A 24 -12.71 -12.78 4.36
CA ARG A 24 -12.29 -11.69 5.24
C ARG A 24 -11.00 -12.03 5.95
N THR A 25 -10.89 -13.23 6.53
CA THR A 25 -9.66 -13.69 7.19
C THR A 25 -8.48 -13.79 6.23
N VAL A 26 -8.68 -14.32 5.02
CA VAL A 26 -7.62 -14.41 4.00
C VAL A 26 -7.19 -13.00 3.56
N ALA A 27 -8.13 -12.10 3.30
CA ALA A 27 -7.83 -10.72 2.93
C ALA A 27 -7.09 -9.99 4.05
N ASP A 28 -7.53 -10.13 5.31
CA ASP A 28 -6.87 -9.53 6.48
C ASP A 28 -5.45 -10.09 6.66
N THR A 29 -5.27 -11.40 6.44
CA THR A 29 -3.96 -12.07 6.56
C THR A 29 -3.01 -11.58 5.46
N LEU A 30 -3.42 -11.60 4.19
CA LEU A 30 -2.60 -11.18 3.05
C LEU A 30 -2.33 -9.67 2.99
N SER A 31 -3.11 -8.88 3.71
CA SER A 31 -2.92 -7.41 3.79
C SER A 31 -1.95 -7.00 4.90
N THR A 32 -1.46 -7.94 5.71
CA THR A 32 -0.60 -7.65 6.87
C THR A 32 0.85 -7.96 6.54
N HIS A 33 1.74 -6.97 6.69
CA HIS A 33 3.17 -7.19 6.50
C HIS A 33 3.77 -8.01 7.65
N PRO A 34 4.66 -8.99 7.36
CA PRO A 34 5.37 -9.72 8.40
C PRO A 34 6.34 -8.79 9.16
N PRO A 35 6.63 -9.07 10.44
CA PRO A 35 7.42 -8.20 11.30
C PRO A 35 8.89 -8.05 10.88
N ASN A 36 9.37 -8.92 10.00
CA ASN A 36 10.74 -8.95 9.47
C ASN A 36 10.81 -8.59 7.97
N GLU A 37 9.75 -7.99 7.41
CA GLU A 37 9.74 -7.55 6.01
C GLU A 37 10.89 -6.57 5.72
N GLU A 38 11.58 -6.76 4.60
CA GLU A 38 12.60 -5.82 4.12
C GLU A 38 11.96 -4.91 3.06
N TYR A 39 11.86 -3.63 3.38
CA TYR A 39 11.24 -2.65 2.48
C TYR A 39 12.26 -2.02 1.53
N ILE A 40 11.77 -1.35 0.48
CA ILE A 40 12.61 -0.63 -0.47
C ILE A 40 13.53 0.35 0.26
N GLY A 41 14.83 0.09 0.11
CA GLY A 41 15.88 0.91 0.69
C GLY A 41 16.27 0.58 2.13
N GLU A 42 15.57 -0.35 2.77
CA GLU A 42 16.02 -0.97 4.02
C GLU A 42 16.89 -2.18 3.67
N ARG A 43 18.06 -2.29 4.30
CA ARG A 43 18.84 -3.53 4.32
C ARG A 43 19.38 -3.79 5.70
N GLN A 44 19.25 -5.03 6.19
CA GLN A 44 19.73 -5.42 7.52
C GLN A 44 21.26 -5.50 7.63
N GLN A 45 21.98 -5.48 6.49
CA GLN A 45 23.43 -5.57 6.44
C GLN A 45 24.02 -4.38 5.68
N THR A 46 23.76 -3.15 6.12
CA THR A 46 24.25 -1.92 5.46
C THR A 46 25.77 -1.86 5.32
N ASP A 47 26.51 -2.50 6.23
CA ASP A 47 27.96 -2.26 6.39
C ASP A 47 28.82 -3.41 5.83
N THR A 48 28.21 -4.54 5.44
CA THR A 48 28.96 -5.78 5.12
C THR A 48 28.56 -6.42 3.79
N TRP A 49 27.54 -5.89 3.11
CA TRP A 49 27.02 -6.50 1.89
C TRP A 49 27.87 -6.23 0.64
N SER A 50 28.65 -5.15 0.64
CA SER A 50 29.61 -4.81 -0.42
C SER A 50 30.80 -4.05 0.14
N GLY A 51 32.01 -4.46 -0.25
CA GLY A 51 33.25 -3.70 0.01
C GLY A 51 33.58 -2.68 -1.10
N ASP A 52 32.75 -2.61 -2.13
CA ASP A 52 32.93 -1.69 -3.26
C ASP A 52 32.23 -0.35 -3.00
N ALA A 53 33.02 0.72 -2.95
CA ALA A 53 32.54 2.07 -2.68
C ALA A 53 31.57 2.59 -3.75
N GLU A 54 31.75 2.23 -5.02
CA GLU A 54 30.85 2.68 -6.11
C GLU A 54 29.45 2.09 -5.94
N ILE A 55 29.37 0.81 -5.55
CA ILE A 55 28.10 0.11 -5.32
C ILE A 55 27.36 0.72 -4.13
N VAL A 56 28.09 1.08 -3.07
CA VAL A 56 27.51 1.73 -1.88
C VAL A 56 27.00 3.13 -2.22
N GLU A 57 27.76 3.92 -2.98
CA GLU A 57 27.33 5.25 -3.42
C GLU A 57 26.08 5.19 -4.30
N ALA A 58 26.03 4.26 -5.27
CA ALA A 58 24.87 4.04 -6.12
C ALA A 58 23.62 3.66 -5.31
N PHE A 59 23.77 2.85 -4.25
CA PHE A 59 22.68 2.52 -3.35
C PHE A 59 22.14 3.77 -2.62
N TYR A 60 23.02 4.63 -2.09
CA TYR A 60 22.58 5.88 -1.46
C TYR A 60 21.92 6.86 -2.43
N ALA A 61 22.42 6.94 -3.67
CA ALA A 61 21.78 7.74 -4.72
C ALA A 61 20.36 7.22 -5.03
N PHE A 62 20.18 5.90 -5.06
CA PHE A 62 18.86 5.29 -5.19
C PHE A 62 17.93 5.65 -4.02
N LEU A 63 18.40 5.58 -2.77
CA LEU A 63 17.62 5.99 -1.59
C LEU A 63 17.17 7.44 -1.66
N ALA A 64 18.06 8.35 -2.09
CA ALA A 64 17.73 9.76 -2.24
C ALA A 64 16.62 10.00 -3.27
N GLU A 65 16.65 9.25 -4.38
CA GLU A 65 15.62 9.34 -5.41
C GLU A 65 14.27 8.79 -4.94
N ILE A 66 14.26 7.69 -4.18
CA ILE A 66 13.06 7.16 -3.53
C ILE A 66 12.42 8.22 -2.62
N GLN A 67 13.20 8.85 -1.74
CA GLN A 67 12.71 9.92 -0.87
C GLN A 67 12.14 11.12 -1.65
N ARG A 68 12.72 11.45 -2.81
CA ARG A 68 12.20 12.51 -3.69
C ARG A 68 10.82 12.13 -4.26
N ILE A 69 10.66 10.90 -4.71
CA ILE A 69 9.39 10.39 -5.25
C ILE A 69 8.30 10.37 -4.17
N GLU A 70 8.64 10.00 -2.93
CA GLU A 70 7.69 10.04 -1.81
C GLU A 70 7.17 11.45 -1.56
N LYS A 71 8.06 12.44 -1.46
CA LYS A 71 7.67 13.85 -1.26
C LYS A 71 6.75 14.35 -2.38
N GLU A 72 7.04 14.00 -3.62
CA GLU A 72 6.19 14.35 -4.76
C GLU A 72 4.84 13.63 -4.71
N THR A 73 4.81 12.38 -4.26
CA THR A 73 3.56 11.60 -4.09
C THR A 73 2.70 12.18 -2.98
N GLU A 74 3.29 12.54 -1.85
CA GLU A 74 2.59 13.24 -0.76
C GLU A 74 2.02 14.57 -1.23
N LYS A 75 2.81 15.38 -1.94
CA LYS A 75 2.36 16.66 -2.49
C LYS A 75 1.14 16.47 -3.40
N ARG A 76 1.17 15.47 -4.29
CA ARG A 76 0.04 15.13 -5.17
C ARG A 76 -1.16 14.59 -4.39
N ASN A 77 -0.94 13.81 -3.34
CA ASN A 77 -2.01 13.30 -2.48
C ASN A 77 -2.69 14.40 -1.65
N ARG A 78 -2.02 15.54 -1.43
CA ARG A 78 -2.60 16.71 -0.73
C ARG A 78 -3.24 17.72 -1.69
N ASP A 79 -3.00 17.58 -3.00
CA ASP A 79 -3.58 18.45 -4.01
C ASP A 79 -5.05 18.10 -4.26
N THR A 80 -5.95 18.95 -3.76
CA THR A 80 -7.40 18.78 -3.87
C THR A 80 -7.93 18.97 -5.28
N SER A 81 -7.11 19.51 -6.21
CA SER A 81 -7.47 19.57 -7.63
C SER A 81 -7.43 18.18 -8.29
N LEU A 82 -6.67 17.23 -7.71
CA LEU A 82 -6.56 15.84 -8.17
C LEU A 82 -7.68 14.99 -7.56
N LYS A 83 -8.85 15.01 -8.21
CA LYS A 83 -10.11 14.40 -7.74
C LYS A 83 -10.07 12.88 -7.47
N ASN A 84 -9.13 12.16 -8.09
CA ASN A 84 -8.96 10.71 -7.87
C ASN A 84 -8.03 10.37 -6.69
N ARG A 85 -7.52 11.39 -5.98
CA ARG A 85 -6.57 11.22 -4.87
C ARG A 85 -7.05 11.89 -3.57
N CYS A 86 -8.09 12.72 -3.63
CA CYS A 86 -8.68 13.45 -2.50
C CYS A 86 -10.21 13.33 -2.52
N GLY A 87 -10.83 12.87 -1.42
CA GLY A 87 -12.29 12.83 -1.29
C GLY A 87 -12.80 11.87 -0.20
N ALA A 88 -14.09 11.98 0.17
CA ALA A 88 -14.71 11.07 1.13
C ALA A 88 -14.75 9.64 0.58
N GLY A 89 -14.17 8.69 1.32
CA GLY A 89 -14.01 7.29 0.88
C GLY A 89 -12.73 7.03 0.08
N VAL A 90 -11.93 8.06 -0.25
CA VAL A 90 -10.58 7.88 -0.80
C VAL A 90 -9.62 7.69 0.37
N VAL A 91 -9.20 6.45 0.60
CA VAL A 91 -7.98 6.21 1.39
C VAL A 91 -6.87 6.93 0.62
N TYR A 92 -6.21 7.90 1.25
CA TYR A 92 -4.99 8.50 0.67
C TYR A 92 -4.11 7.36 0.15
N HIS A 93 -3.37 7.57 -0.94
CA HIS A 93 -2.30 6.62 -1.29
C HIS A 93 -1.28 6.65 -0.15
N ARG A 94 -1.54 5.89 0.89
CA ARG A 94 -0.77 5.70 2.11
C ARG A 94 0.06 4.44 1.91
N ASN A 95 0.71 4.37 0.75
CA ASN A 95 1.80 3.44 0.54
C ASN A 95 3.01 4.37 0.42
N PHE A 96 3.58 4.70 1.58
CA PHE A 96 4.94 5.22 1.62
C PHE A 96 5.81 4.18 0.88
N LEU A 97 6.74 4.60 0.03
CA LEU A 97 7.65 3.68 -0.65
C LEU A 97 8.44 2.85 0.37
N HIS A 98 8.63 3.38 1.58
CA HIS A 98 9.10 2.67 2.77
C HIS A 98 8.21 1.52 3.27
N GLN A 99 7.03 1.30 2.68
CA GLN A 99 6.13 0.17 2.96
C GLN A 99 5.99 -0.76 1.74
N VAL A 100 6.75 -0.50 0.66
CA VAL A 100 6.80 -1.42 -0.48
C VAL A 100 7.86 -2.47 -0.19
N PRO A 101 7.50 -3.77 -0.13
CA PRO A 101 8.45 -4.83 0.14
C PRO A 101 9.42 -5.02 -1.03
N ASN A 102 10.67 -5.38 -0.74
CA ASN A 102 11.69 -5.70 -1.75
C ASN A 102 11.34 -6.95 -2.57
N SER A 103 10.51 -7.83 -2.02
CA SER A 103 10.08 -9.09 -2.64
C SER A 103 8.60 -9.35 -2.43
N MET A 104 8.06 -10.31 -3.18
CA MET A 104 6.74 -10.86 -2.91
C MET A 104 6.85 -11.85 -1.74
N SER A 105 6.67 -11.34 -0.52
CA SER A 105 6.93 -12.05 0.74
C SER A 105 5.65 -12.56 1.43
N ILE A 106 4.47 -12.30 0.85
CA ILE A 106 3.16 -12.75 1.33
C ILE A 106 2.26 -13.22 0.18
#